data_AF-A0A967SZX9-F1
#
_entry.id   AF-A0A967SZX9-F1
#
_cell.length_a   1.000
_cell.length_b   1.000
_cell.length_c   1.000
_cell.angle_alpha   90.00
_cell.angle_beta   90.00
_cell.angle_gamma   90.00
#
_symmetry.space_group_name_H-M   'P 1'
#
loop_
_entity.id
_entity.type
_entity.pdbx_description
1 polymer ?
#
loop_
_entity_poly.entity_id
_entity_poly.type
_entity_poly.pdbx_seq_one_letter_code
_entity_poly.pdbx_strand_id
1 'polypeptide(L)' 'MNQFCNFPNRKVTDSIKWNYYPEDVLPLWVADMDFLSAPEIIDALEKRVDHGIYGYPHLDDELKEIVVDWVS' A
#
# COMPACT_ATOMS: atom_id res chain seq x y z
N MET A 1 4.63 16.79 3.67
CA MET A 1 4.42 17.51 2.39
C MET A 1 5.32 17.02 1.24
N ASN A 2 6.34 16.16 1.47
CA ASN A 2 7.26 15.70 0.42
C ASN A 2 6.93 14.32 -0.22
N GLN A 3 5.91 13.60 0.27
CA GLN A 3 5.66 12.22 -0.18
C GLN A 3 5.17 12.10 -1.64
N PHE A 4 4.51 13.13 -2.17
CA PHE A 4 4.03 13.15 -3.55
C PHE A 4 5.07 13.61 -4.58
N CYS A 5 6.29 13.90 -4.15
CA CYS A 5 7.41 14.25 -5.03
C CYS A 5 8.40 13.09 -5.21
N ASN A 6 8.20 11.97 -4.50
CA ASN A 6 9.05 10.79 -4.58
C ASN A 6 8.32 9.69 -5.36
N PHE A 7 8.89 9.28 -6.49
CA PHE A 7 8.34 8.26 -7.37
C PHE A 7 9.24 7.01 -7.32
N PRO A 8 8.89 5.99 -6.51
CA PRO A 8 9.69 4.78 -6.45
C PRO A 8 9.68 4.05 -7.81
N ASN A 9 10.77 3.36 -8.13
CA ASN A 9 10.82 2.52 -9.33
C ASN A 9 9.89 1.31 -9.15
N ARG A 10 8.83 1.24 -9.96
CA ARG A 10 7.81 0.18 -9.90
C ARG A 10 7.99 -0.92 -10.95
N LYS A 11 8.95 -0.78 -11.88
CA LYS A 11 9.26 -1.82 -12.90
C LYS A 11 9.97 -3.04 -12.32
N VAL A 12 10.58 -2.89 -11.14
CA VAL A 12 11.29 -3.96 -10.43
C VAL A 12 10.39 -4.75 -9.46
N THR A 13 9.10 -4.45 -9.43
CA THR A 13 8.11 -5.11 -8.57
C THR A 13 7.12 -5.91 -9.40
N ASP A 14 6.20 -6.63 -8.76
CA ASP A 14 5.11 -7.38 -9.42
C ASP A 14 3.96 -6.47 -9.90
N SER A 15 4.22 -5.20 -10.22
CA SER A 15 3.20 -4.21 -10.59
C SER A 15 2.57 -4.52 -11.95
N ILE A 16 1.26 -4.81 -11.96
CA ILE A 16 0.49 -4.92 -13.21
C ILE A 16 0.54 -3.61 -14.00
N LYS A 17 0.39 -2.45 -13.32
CA LYS A 17 0.40 -1.14 -13.98
C LYS A 17 1.67 -0.94 -14.81
N TRP A 18 2.83 -1.27 -14.25
CA TRP A 18 4.14 -0.98 -14.85
C TRP A 18 4.73 -2.10 -15.71
N ASN A 19 4.22 -3.33 -15.59
CA ASN A 19 4.74 -4.49 -16.33
C ASN A 19 3.81 -5.02 -17.44
N TYR A 20 2.62 -4.42 -17.62
CA TYR A 20 1.66 -4.89 -18.62
C TYR A 20 2.04 -4.52 -20.06
N TYR A 21 2.62 -3.34 -20.26
CA TYR A 21 3.03 -2.85 -21.58
C TYR A 21 4.57 -2.87 -21.74
N PRO A 22 5.07 -2.85 -22.99
CA PRO A 22 6.51 -2.73 -23.26
C PRO A 22 7.14 -1.47 -22.65
N GLU A 23 8.47 -1.47 -22.51
CA GLU A 23 9.20 -0.45 -21.72
C GLU A 23 9.07 1.00 -22.20
N ASP A 24 8.72 1.19 -23.48
CA ASP A 24 8.53 2.48 -24.15
C ASP A 24 7.14 3.09 -23.93
N VAL A 25 6.26 2.40 -23.21
CA VAL A 25 4.92 2.88 -22.86
C VAL A 25 4.90 3.48 -21.45
N LEU A 26 4.32 4.67 -21.30
CA LEU A 26 4.03 5.27 -19.99
C LEU A 26 2.62 4.85 -19.52
N PRO A 27 2.49 4.02 -18.46
CA PRO A 27 1.20 3.48 -18.05
C PRO A 27 0.38 4.44 -17.18
N LEU A 28 -0.79 4.86 -17.67
CA LEU A 28 -1.71 5.80 -17.00
C LEU A 28 -3.15 5.28 -16.91
N TRP A 29 -3.36 3.97 -16.96
CA TRP A 29 -4.66 3.37 -17.27
C TRP A 29 -5.40 2.77 -16.06
N VAL A 30 -4.72 2.08 -15.16
CA VAL A 30 -5.34 1.43 -14.00
C VAL A 30 -5.30 2.33 -12.76
N ALA A 31 -6.34 2.29 -11.94
CA ALA A 31 -6.52 3.11 -10.75
C ALA A 31 -5.60 2.66 -9.59
N ASP A 32 -4.31 2.94 -9.76
CA ASP A 32 -3.26 2.72 -8.78
C ASP A 32 -2.22 3.86 -8.88
N MET A 33 -1.67 4.28 -7.76
CA MET A 33 -0.84 5.48 -7.65
C MET A 33 0.65 5.16 -7.76
N ASP A 34 1.46 6.16 -8.14
CA ASP A 34 2.92 6.03 -8.22
C ASP A 34 3.63 6.68 -7.03
N PHE A 35 2.99 6.61 -5.86
CA PHE A 35 3.47 7.15 -4.60
C PHE A 35 3.66 6.03 -3.57
N LEU A 36 4.49 6.29 -2.57
CA LEU A 36 4.56 5.44 -1.39
C LEU A 36 3.26 5.53 -0.58
N SER A 37 2.89 4.43 0.08
CA SER A 37 1.83 4.44 1.09
C SER A 37 2.16 5.41 2.23
N ALA A 38 1.13 5.82 2.97
CA ALA A 38 1.31 6.68 4.14
C ALA A 38 2.29 6.04 5.15
N PRO A 39 3.14 6.84 5.84
CA PRO A 39 4.14 6.30 6.77
C PRO A 39 3.50 5.42 7.85
N GLU A 40 2.31 5.80 8.33
CA GLU A 40 1.57 5.08 9.37
C GLU A 40 1.20 3.65 8.92
N ILE A 41 0.94 3.45 7.62
CA ILE A 41 0.66 2.12 7.04
C ILE A 41 1.95 1.30 6.97
N ILE A 42 3.06 1.91 6.53
CA ILE A 42 4.37 1.24 6.42
C ILE A 42 4.84 0.80 7.81
N ASP A 43 4.81 1.70 8.80
CA ASP A 43 5.20 1.42 10.18
C ASP A 43 4.37 0.29 10.82
N ALA A 44 3.06 0.24 10.52
CA ALA A 44 2.19 -0.82 11.00
C ALA A 44 2.57 -2.19 10.40
N LEU A 45 2.94 -2.22 9.12
CA LEU A 45 3.41 -3.44 8.46
C LEU A 45 4.78 -3.88 9.01
N GLU A 46 5.72 -2.96 9.21
CA GLU A 46 7.03 -3.26 9.81
C GLU A 46 6.88 -3.85 11.21
N LYS A 47 6.09 -3.22 12.09
CA LYS A 47 5.78 -3.76 13.44
C LYS A 47 5.15 -5.15 13.38
N ARG A 48 4.27 -5.39 12.40
CA ARG A 48 3.67 -6.70 12.19
C ARG A 48 4.71 -7.74 11.78
N VAL A 49 5.66 -7.39 10.93
CA VAL A 49 6.78 -8.28 10.55
C VAL A 49 7.68 -8.56 11.75
N ASP A 50 8.01 -7.54 12.54
CA ASP A 50 8.87 -7.69 13.73
C ASP A 50 8.25 -8.61 14.80
N HIS A 51 6.92 -8.68 14.87
CA HIS A 51 6.23 -9.60 15.79
C HIS A 51 6.59 -11.07 15.57
N GLY A 52 6.91 -11.49 14.35
CA GLY A 52 7.40 -12.84 14.03
C GLY A 52 6.39 -13.98 14.14
N ILE A 53 5.16 -13.74 14.62
CA ILE A 53 4.07 -14.73 14.72
C ILE A 53 2.90 -14.30 13.84
N TYR A 54 2.59 -15.13 12.83
CA TYR A 54 1.61 -14.81 11.77
C TYR A 54 0.44 -15.80 11.71
N GLY A 55 0.06 -16.35 12.86
CA GLY A 55 -1.10 -17.24 12.97
C GLY A 55 -2.43 -16.55 12.63
N TYR A 56 -3.51 -17.32 12.71
CA TYR A 56 -4.87 -16.88 12.39
C TYR A 56 -5.32 -15.70 13.27
N PRO A 57 -5.65 -14.53 12.70
CA PRO A 57 -6.21 -13.43 13.46
C PRO A 57 -7.70 -13.63 13.71
N HIS A 58 -8.18 -13.11 14.84
CA HIS A 58 -9.60 -12.82 15.05
C HIS A 58 -9.87 -11.38 14.62
N LEU A 59 -11.11 -11.09 14.19
CA LEU A 59 -11.51 -9.71 13.89
C LEU A 59 -11.47 -8.86 15.17
N ASP A 60 -10.81 -7.71 15.09
CA ASP A 60 -10.74 -6.75 16.18
C ASP A 60 -12.01 -5.90 16.25
N ASP A 61 -12.56 -5.70 17.45
CA ASP A 61 -13.73 -4.84 17.64
C ASP A 61 -13.35 -3.37 17.44
N GLU A 62 -12.11 -2.98 17.75
CA GLU A 62 -11.58 -1.63 17.50
C GLU A 62 -11.60 -1.29 15.99
N LEU A 63 -11.23 -2.25 15.13
CA LEU A 63 -11.25 -2.05 13.69
C LEU A 63 -12.67 -1.74 13.18
N LYS A 64 -13.70 -2.36 13.78
CA LYS A 64 -15.10 -2.08 13.39
C LYS A 64 -15.49 -0.65 13.73
N GLU A 65 -15.14 -0.19 14.94
CA GLU A 65 -15.44 1.16 15.39
C GLU A 65 -14.76 2.22 14.51
N ILE A 66 -13.48 2.01 14.17
CA ILE A 66 -12.72 2.91 13.27
C ILE A 66 -13.38 3.00 11.89
N VAL A 67 -13.82 1.88 11.32
CA VAL A 67 -14.47 1.88 10.00
C VAL A 67 -15.81 2.60 10.04
N VAL A 68 -16.60 2.42 11.12
CA VAL A 68 -17.88 3.13 11.30
C VAL A 68 -17.66 4.63 11.40
N ASP A 69 -16.67 5.06 12.20
CA ASP A 69 -16.32 6.48 12.35
C ASP A 69 -15.88 7.10 11.02
N TRP A 70 -15.05 6.40 10.24
CA TRP A 70 -14.57 6.91 8.95
C TRP A 70 -15.67 7.10 7.89
N VAL A 71 -16.69 6.24 7.90
CA VAL A 71 -17.74 6.23 6.87
C VAL A 71 -18.93 7.14 7.22
N SER A 72 -19.09 7.51 8.50
CA SER A 72 -20.23 8.32 8.98
C SER A 72 -20.04 9.81 8.70
#